data_AF-A0A7Y4IF60-F1
#
_entry.id   AF-A0A7Y4IF60-F1
#
_cell.length_a   1.000
_cell.length_b   1.000
_cell.length_c   1.000
_cell.angle_alpha   90.00
_cell.angle_beta   90.00
_cell.angle_gamma   90.00
#
_symmetry.space_group_name_H-M   'P 1'
#
loop_
_entity.id
_entity.type
_entity.pdbx_description
1 polymer ?
#
loop_
_entity_poly.entity_id
_entity_poly.type
_entity_poly.pdbx_seq_one_letter_code
_entity_poly.pdbx_strand_id
1 'polypeptide(L)'
;MSKTLTLYRPVGLKEAELILDSGCSAFPPRLPDQPIFYPVMNAEYARQIARDWNTPDAGSGHAGFITAFDVGADYASRFPVRTVGNSCHQELWVPAEELATFNQHIQGPVRFTEAWYGPGYLGPDTTLGPLERQLLALFEQSSDALPLIQANTAACLFNAAWWSTTPPSAQGLNPSDHLRLLNRHRHAWVTLHPTWPLPAPGGNRQTDSQ
;
A
#
# COMPACT_ATOMS: atom_id res chain seq x y z
N MET A 1 -6.87 -11.97 -24.94
CA MET A 1 -6.39 -11.85 -23.55
C MET A 1 -7.13 -12.88 -22.71
N SER A 2 -6.43 -13.61 -21.84
CA SER A 2 -7.06 -14.51 -20.89
C SER A 2 -7.89 -13.72 -19.89
N LYS A 3 -9.03 -14.27 -19.46
CA LYS A 3 -9.90 -13.63 -18.47
C LYS A 3 -9.17 -13.55 -17.13
N THR A 4 -9.16 -12.38 -16.50
CA THR A 4 -8.57 -12.16 -15.18
C THR A 4 -9.64 -11.97 -14.10
N LEU A 5 -9.24 -12.25 -12.86
CA LEU A 5 -9.96 -11.89 -11.65
C LEU A 5 -9.07 -10.93 -10.85
N THR A 6 -9.59 -9.75 -10.54
CA THR A 6 -8.91 -8.80 -9.64
C THR A 6 -9.18 -9.21 -8.20
N LEU A 7 -8.10 -9.37 -7.44
CA LEU A 7 -8.13 -9.65 -6.01
C LEU A 7 -7.43 -8.52 -5.27
N TYR A 8 -7.70 -8.44 -3.98
CA TYR A 8 -7.15 -7.42 -3.11
C TYR A 8 -6.44 -8.07 -1.92
N ARG A 9 -5.45 -7.37 -1.38
CA ARG A 9 -4.86 -7.74 -0.10
C ARG A 9 -4.48 -6.49 0.69
N PRO A 10 -5.12 -6.23 1.84
CA PRO A 10 -4.64 -5.25 2.79
C PRO A 10 -3.40 -5.79 3.49
N VAL A 11 -2.36 -4.97 3.57
CA VAL A 11 -1.06 -5.34 4.18
C VAL A 11 -0.59 -4.23 5.12
N GLY A 12 0.17 -4.61 6.15
CA GLY A 12 0.90 -3.66 6.98
C GLY A 12 2.18 -3.16 6.30
N LEU A 13 2.85 -2.17 6.90
CA LEU A 13 4.03 -1.51 6.32
C LEU A 13 5.15 -2.50 5.95
N LYS A 14 5.50 -3.42 6.86
CA LYS A 14 6.60 -4.38 6.62
C LYS A 14 6.32 -5.34 5.46
N GLU A 15 5.08 -5.79 5.32
CA GLU A 15 4.69 -6.63 4.18
C GLU A 15 4.63 -5.80 2.88
N ALA A 16 4.20 -4.54 2.95
CA ALA A 16 4.23 -3.62 1.81
C ALA A 16 5.66 -3.37 1.30
N GLU A 17 6.63 -3.19 2.19
CA GLU A 17 8.06 -3.05 1.84
C GLU A 17 8.58 -4.29 1.12
N LEU A 18 8.27 -5.50 1.60
CA LEU A 18 8.67 -6.75 0.94
C LEU A 18 8.05 -6.90 -0.46
N ILE A 19 6.80 -6.44 -0.65
CA ILE A 19 6.16 -6.41 -1.97
C ILE A 19 6.92 -5.43 -2.89
N LEU A 20 7.26 -4.24 -2.39
CA LEU A 20 8.03 -3.25 -3.14
C LEU A 20 9.43 -3.77 -3.52
N ASP A 21 10.13 -4.43 -2.58
CA ASP A 21 11.46 -5.03 -2.80
C ASP A 21 11.44 -6.14 -3.86
N SER A 22 10.31 -6.83 -4.01
CA SER A 22 10.09 -7.79 -5.11
C SER A 22 9.85 -7.13 -6.48
N GLY A 23 9.89 -5.80 -6.57
CA GLY A 23 9.47 -5.04 -7.74
C GLY A 23 7.96 -5.10 -7.96
N CYS A 24 7.17 -5.19 -6.89
CA CYS A 24 5.71 -5.35 -6.91
C CYS A 24 5.26 -6.57 -7.73
N SER A 25 6.02 -7.67 -7.71
CA SER A 25 5.72 -8.87 -8.50
C SER A 25 5.19 -10.02 -7.66
N ALA A 26 5.39 -10.01 -6.34
CA ALA A 26 5.07 -11.14 -5.47
C ALA A 26 4.70 -10.70 -4.05
N PHE A 27 3.85 -11.51 -3.40
CA PHE A 27 3.68 -11.45 -1.95
C PHE A 27 4.75 -12.30 -1.24
N PRO A 28 5.26 -11.87 -0.07
CA PRO A 28 6.27 -12.63 0.65
C PRO A 28 5.72 -13.96 1.18
N PRO A 29 6.57 -14.98 1.40
CA PRO A 29 6.17 -16.23 2.03
C PRO A 29 5.45 -16.01 3.37
N ARG A 30 4.45 -16.84 3.66
CA ARG A 30 3.76 -16.82 4.96
C ARG A 30 4.70 -17.31 6.06
N LEU A 31 4.46 -16.85 7.29
CA LEU A 31 5.16 -17.40 8.45
C LEU A 31 4.72 -18.86 8.69
N PRO A 32 5.54 -19.70 9.34
CA PRO A 32 5.22 -21.12 9.54
C PRO A 32 3.88 -21.39 10.25
N ASP A 33 3.43 -20.46 11.08
CA ASP A 33 2.17 -20.49 11.82
C ASP A 33 0.96 -19.98 11.01
N GLN A 34 1.18 -19.50 9.79
CA GLN A 34 0.17 -18.94 8.89
C GLN A 34 -0.09 -19.93 7.74
N PRO A 35 -1.01 -20.89 7.89
CA PRO A 35 -1.18 -22.00 6.94
C PRO A 35 -1.77 -21.58 5.60
N ILE A 36 -2.33 -20.37 5.51
CA ILE A 36 -2.99 -19.86 4.32
C ILE A 36 -2.54 -18.45 3.96
N PHE A 37 -2.47 -18.20 2.66
CA PHE A 37 -2.53 -16.89 2.04
C PHE A 37 -3.97 -16.61 1.62
N TYR A 38 -4.51 -15.47 2.03
CA TYR A 38 -5.90 -15.12 1.81
C TYR A 38 -6.04 -13.73 1.17
N PRO A 39 -6.18 -13.67 -0.16
CA PRO A 39 -6.59 -12.45 -0.82
C PRO A 39 -8.11 -12.32 -0.79
N VAL A 40 -8.60 -11.10 -0.62
CA VAL A 40 -10.02 -10.78 -0.57
C VAL A 40 -10.55 -10.44 -1.96
N MET A 41 -11.83 -10.70 -2.19
CA MET A 41 -12.42 -10.61 -3.52
C MET A 41 -12.97 -9.22 -3.87
N ASN A 42 -12.95 -8.28 -2.92
CA ASN A 42 -13.44 -6.93 -3.16
C ASN A 42 -12.70 -5.88 -2.32
N ALA A 43 -12.62 -4.67 -2.86
CA ALA A 43 -11.94 -3.54 -2.23
C ALA A 43 -12.58 -3.12 -0.90
N GLU A 44 -13.89 -3.27 -0.74
CA GLU A 44 -14.60 -2.82 0.46
C GLU A 44 -14.20 -3.63 1.70
N TYR A 45 -14.08 -4.94 1.56
CA TYR A 45 -13.56 -5.78 2.63
C TYR A 45 -12.08 -5.46 2.92
N ALA A 46 -11.28 -5.21 1.88
CA ALA A 46 -9.88 -4.78 2.08
C ALA A 46 -9.79 -3.45 2.86
N ARG A 47 -10.69 -2.49 2.62
CA ARG A 47 -10.77 -1.23 3.37
C ARG A 47 -11.11 -1.45 4.83
N GLN A 48 -12.08 -2.32 5.13
CA GLN A 48 -12.45 -2.65 6.50
C GLN A 48 -11.26 -3.21 7.26
N ILE A 49 -10.53 -4.17 6.69
CA ILE A 49 -9.33 -4.74 7.32
C ILE A 49 -8.25 -3.67 7.51
N ALA A 50 -7.95 -2.90 6.47
CA ALA A 50 -6.93 -1.85 6.52
C ALA A 50 -7.24 -0.82 7.62
N ARG A 51 -8.47 -0.33 7.67
CA ARG A 51 -8.96 0.66 8.63
C ARG A 51 -9.04 0.08 10.05
N ASP A 52 -9.80 -0.99 10.22
CA ASP A 52 -10.25 -1.45 11.54
C ASP A 52 -9.22 -2.36 12.22
N TRP A 53 -8.36 -3.04 11.45
CA TRP A 53 -7.39 -4.00 12.00
C TRP A 53 -5.94 -3.55 11.81
N ASN A 54 -5.54 -3.07 10.63
CA ASN A 54 -4.13 -2.69 10.41
C ASN A 54 -3.75 -1.34 11.05
N THR A 55 -4.62 -0.31 10.99
CA THR A 55 -4.27 0.99 11.60
C THR A 55 -4.08 0.96 13.12
N PRO A 56 -4.86 0.21 13.94
CA PRO A 56 -4.60 0.12 15.38
C PRO A 56 -3.46 -0.85 15.73
N ASP A 57 -3.09 -1.77 14.84
CA ASP A 57 -2.09 -2.80 15.11
C ASP A 57 -0.64 -2.30 14.96
N ALA A 58 0.15 -2.46 16.02
CA ALA A 58 1.56 -2.13 16.02
C ALA A 58 2.38 -3.06 15.09
N GLY A 59 1.98 -4.33 14.95
CA GLY A 59 2.64 -5.29 14.04
C GLY A 59 2.53 -4.89 12.57
N SER A 60 1.45 -4.19 12.21
CA SER A 60 1.20 -3.61 10.90
C SER A 60 1.89 -2.26 10.68
N GLY A 61 2.61 -1.74 11.69
CA GLY A 61 3.22 -0.41 11.66
C GLY A 61 2.20 0.73 11.76
N HIS A 62 1.02 0.47 12.35
CA HIS A 62 -0.10 1.41 12.40
C HIS A 62 -0.55 1.92 11.02
N ALA A 63 -0.40 1.10 9.98
CA ALA A 63 -0.85 1.45 8.63
C ALA A 63 -1.44 0.23 7.91
N GLY A 64 -2.43 0.49 7.06
CA GLY A 64 -3.02 -0.48 6.16
C GLY A 64 -2.87 0.00 4.72
N PHE A 65 -2.12 -0.74 3.91
CA PHE A 65 -1.97 -0.50 2.48
C PHE A 65 -2.81 -1.52 1.72
N ILE A 66 -3.78 -1.04 0.95
CA ILE A 66 -4.59 -1.92 0.11
C ILE A 66 -3.84 -2.15 -1.19
N THR A 67 -3.56 -3.41 -1.47
CA THR A 67 -3.04 -3.83 -2.77
C THR A 67 -4.15 -4.43 -3.63
N ALA A 68 -4.06 -4.25 -4.94
CA ALA A 68 -4.89 -4.88 -5.95
C ALA A 68 -4.01 -5.54 -7.01
N PHE A 69 -4.38 -6.74 -7.44
CA PHE A 69 -3.61 -7.51 -8.40
C PHE A 69 -4.52 -8.45 -9.20
N ASP A 70 -4.10 -8.78 -10.42
CA ASP A 70 -4.91 -9.57 -11.34
C ASP A 70 -4.33 -10.98 -11.44
N VAL A 71 -5.19 -11.99 -11.36
CA VAL A 71 -4.82 -13.40 -11.51
C VAL A 71 -5.65 -14.03 -12.62
N GLY A 72 -5.11 -15.02 -13.33
CA GLY A 72 -5.89 -15.76 -14.33
C GLY A 72 -7.15 -16.37 -13.69
N ALA A 73 -8.33 -16.07 -14.23
CA ALA A 73 -9.60 -16.47 -13.63
C ALA A 73 -9.74 -18.00 -13.49
N ASP A 74 -9.26 -18.76 -14.49
CA ASP A 74 -9.29 -20.22 -14.45
C ASP A 74 -8.39 -20.77 -13.35
N TYR A 75 -7.21 -20.17 -13.13
CA TYR A 75 -6.31 -20.56 -12.05
C TYR A 75 -6.92 -20.20 -10.68
N ALA A 76 -7.43 -18.98 -10.53
CA ALA A 76 -8.04 -18.52 -9.29
C ALA A 76 -9.27 -19.36 -8.88
N SER A 77 -10.03 -19.88 -9.85
CA SER A 77 -11.22 -20.72 -9.59
C SER A 77 -10.91 -22.08 -8.93
N ARG A 78 -9.63 -22.48 -8.87
CA ARG A 78 -9.18 -23.68 -8.15
C ARG A 78 -9.24 -23.51 -6.64
N PHE A 79 -9.21 -22.27 -6.15
CA PHE A 79 -9.26 -21.99 -4.71
C PHE A 79 -10.71 -21.74 -4.28
N PRO A 80 -11.16 -22.36 -3.17
CA PRO A 80 -12.52 -22.18 -2.70
C PRO A 80 -12.72 -20.76 -2.20
N VAL A 81 -13.83 -20.13 -2.61
CA VAL A 81 -14.30 -18.88 -2.02
C VAL A 81 -14.86 -19.18 -0.63
N ARG A 82 -14.35 -18.49 0.38
CA ARG A 82 -14.85 -18.54 1.75
C ARG A 82 -15.51 -17.22 2.09
N THR A 83 -16.63 -17.30 2.80
CA THR A 83 -17.30 -16.14 3.38
C THR A 83 -17.06 -16.16 4.88
N VAL A 84 -16.27 -15.20 5.37
CA VAL A 84 -15.84 -15.12 6.77
C VAL A 84 -16.56 -13.97 7.46
N GLY A 85 -17.79 -14.22 7.91
CA GLY A 85 -18.64 -13.20 8.52
C GLY A 85 -19.79 -12.81 7.60
N ASN A 86 -19.85 -11.53 7.21
CA ASN A 86 -20.95 -11.05 6.37
C ASN A 86 -20.78 -11.48 4.89
N SER A 87 -21.80 -11.28 4.08
CA SER A 87 -21.78 -11.70 2.67
C SER A 87 -20.73 -10.99 1.80
N CYS A 88 -20.20 -9.82 2.21
CA CYS A 88 -19.13 -9.15 1.48
C CYS A 88 -17.73 -9.57 1.93
N HIS A 89 -17.59 -10.32 3.03
CA HIS A 89 -16.32 -10.84 3.54
C HIS A 89 -15.89 -12.11 2.79
N GLN A 90 -15.66 -11.96 1.49
CA GLN A 90 -15.26 -13.04 0.60
C GLN A 90 -13.75 -13.05 0.37
N GLU A 91 -13.15 -14.21 0.53
CA GLU A 91 -11.71 -14.43 0.35
C GLU A 91 -11.42 -15.80 -0.28
N LEU A 92 -10.27 -15.91 -0.94
CA LEU A 92 -9.73 -17.19 -1.36
C LEU A 92 -8.83 -17.74 -0.27
N TRP A 93 -8.83 -19.07 -0.06
CA TRP A 93 -7.83 -19.72 0.79
C TRP A 93 -6.83 -20.46 -0.09
N VAL A 94 -5.65 -19.88 -0.23
CA VAL A 94 -4.50 -20.46 -0.93
C VAL A 94 -3.58 -21.07 0.12
N PRO A 95 -3.21 -22.37 0.03
CA PRO A 95 -2.24 -22.96 0.95
C PRO A 95 -0.92 -22.18 0.93
N ALA A 96 -0.29 -21.99 2.09
CA ALA A 96 0.95 -21.21 2.19
C ALA A 96 2.06 -21.77 1.30
N GLU A 97 2.14 -23.09 1.15
CA GLU A 97 3.07 -23.80 0.27
C GLU A 97 2.82 -23.53 -1.22
N GLU A 98 1.60 -23.18 -1.61
CA GLU A 98 1.24 -22.84 -3.00
C GLU A 98 1.46 -21.36 -3.33
N LEU A 99 1.79 -20.51 -2.36
CA LEU A 99 1.92 -19.06 -2.57
C LEU A 99 2.99 -18.71 -3.62
N ALA A 100 4.09 -19.46 -3.66
CA ALA A 100 5.12 -19.26 -4.69
C ALA A 100 4.59 -19.51 -6.11
N THR A 101 3.74 -20.53 -6.28
CA THR A 101 3.05 -20.80 -7.56
C THR A 101 1.98 -19.75 -7.83
N PHE A 102 1.23 -19.34 -6.81
CA PHE A 102 0.22 -18.30 -6.93
C PHE A 102 0.82 -16.97 -7.43
N ASN A 103 1.97 -16.56 -6.89
CA ASN A 103 2.71 -15.38 -7.35
C ASN A 103 3.07 -15.45 -8.84
N GLN A 104 3.39 -16.63 -9.38
CA GLN A 104 3.68 -16.80 -10.81
C GLN A 104 2.45 -16.61 -11.72
N HIS A 105 1.24 -16.69 -11.14
CA HIS A 105 -0.01 -16.47 -11.86
C HIS A 105 -0.56 -15.04 -11.74
N ILE A 106 0.12 -14.16 -10.99
CA ILE A 106 -0.17 -12.73 -10.98
C ILE A 106 0.19 -12.14 -12.34
N GLN A 107 -0.72 -11.37 -12.91
CA GLN A 107 -0.59 -10.71 -14.21
C GLN A 107 -0.35 -9.22 -14.00
N GLY A 108 0.83 -8.75 -14.40
CA GLY A 108 1.26 -7.37 -14.16
C GLY A 108 1.67 -7.13 -12.70
N PRO A 109 1.87 -5.87 -12.29
CA PRO A 109 2.31 -5.55 -10.95
C PRO A 109 1.16 -5.63 -9.94
N VAL A 110 1.51 -5.93 -8.69
CA VAL A 110 0.71 -5.62 -7.52
C VAL A 110 0.67 -4.09 -7.37
N ARG A 111 -0.55 -3.52 -7.31
CA ARG A 111 -0.76 -2.06 -7.28
C ARG A 111 -1.23 -1.63 -5.90
N PHE A 112 -0.56 -0.67 -5.30
CA PHE A 112 -1.04 -0.01 -4.08
C PHE A 112 -2.15 0.97 -4.44
N THR A 113 -3.38 0.68 -4.04
CA THR A 113 -4.56 1.48 -4.44
C THR A 113 -4.95 2.50 -3.38
N GLU A 114 -4.86 2.14 -2.11
CA GLU A 114 -5.24 3.01 -0.98
C GLU A 114 -4.30 2.83 0.20
N ALA A 115 -4.12 3.89 1.00
CA ALA A 115 -3.34 3.85 2.22
C ALA A 115 -4.12 4.48 3.39
N TRP A 116 -4.09 3.77 4.51
CA TRP A 116 -4.77 4.09 5.77
C TRP A 116 -3.74 4.20 6.88
N TYR A 117 -3.84 5.23 7.71
CA TYR A 117 -2.84 5.53 8.74
C TYR A 117 -3.50 5.70 10.10
N GLY A 118 -2.99 4.96 11.09
CA GLY A 118 -3.32 5.11 12.50
C GLY A 118 -2.45 6.18 13.17
N PRO A 119 -2.77 6.55 14.42
CA PRO A 119 -2.06 7.60 15.15
C PRO A 119 -0.59 7.27 15.44
N GLY A 120 -0.20 5.99 15.45
CA GLY A 120 1.17 5.55 15.68
C GLY A 120 2.01 5.39 14.41
N TYR A 121 1.52 5.81 13.24
CA TYR A 121 2.25 5.67 11.99
C TYR A 121 3.45 6.63 11.92
N LEU A 122 4.64 6.09 11.65
CA LEU A 122 5.90 6.85 11.57
C LEU A 122 6.54 6.83 10.17
N GLY A 123 5.97 6.09 9.22
CA GLY A 123 6.57 5.85 7.91
C GLY A 123 7.64 4.75 7.91
N PRO A 124 8.15 4.38 6.72
CA PRO A 124 9.30 3.49 6.58
C PRO A 124 10.59 4.14 7.11
N ASP A 125 11.58 3.31 7.43
CA ASP A 125 12.88 3.77 7.88
C ASP A 125 13.58 4.58 6.78
N THR A 126 14.04 5.79 7.12
CA THR A 126 14.68 6.70 6.17
C THR A 126 15.64 7.66 6.85
N THR A 127 16.61 8.16 6.09
CA THR A 127 17.55 9.22 6.51
C THR A 127 16.95 10.63 6.42
N LEU A 128 15.74 10.77 5.87
CA LEU A 128 15.04 12.06 5.70
C LEU A 128 14.51 12.67 7.01
N GLY A 129 14.62 11.93 8.14
CA GLY A 129 14.16 12.37 9.44
C GLY A 129 12.68 12.07 9.71
N PRO A 130 12.03 12.80 10.64
CA PRO A 130 10.67 12.51 11.06
C PRO A 130 9.65 12.76 9.93
N LEU A 131 8.59 11.95 9.89
CA LEU A 131 7.57 11.90 8.84
C LEU A 131 7.08 13.27 8.36
N GLU A 132 6.83 14.19 9.29
CA GLU A 132 6.36 15.56 9.06
C GLU A 132 7.34 16.41 8.23
N ARG A 133 8.64 16.09 8.27
CA ARG A 133 9.71 16.85 7.61
C ARG A 133 10.17 16.20 6.31
N GLN A 134 9.85 14.93 6.08
CA GLN A 134 10.41 14.16 4.98
C GLN A 134 10.10 14.74 3.61
N LEU A 135 8.87 15.24 3.37
CA LEU A 135 8.52 15.83 2.06
C LEU A 135 9.39 17.05 1.75
N LEU A 136 9.64 17.91 2.74
CA LEU A 136 10.52 19.07 2.58
C LEU A 136 11.98 18.62 2.42
N ALA A 137 12.48 17.80 3.34
CA ALA A 137 13.87 17.33 3.36
C ALA A 137 14.26 16.57 2.08
N LEU A 138 13.33 15.84 1.48
CA LEU A 138 13.52 15.15 0.21
C LEU A 138 13.90 16.14 -0.90
N PHE A 139 13.18 17.26 -0.98
CA PHE A 139 13.31 18.23 -2.08
C PHE A 139 14.26 19.40 -1.81
N GLU A 140 14.84 19.49 -0.60
CA GLU A 140 15.93 20.40 -0.27
C GLU A 140 17.30 19.89 -0.77
N GLN A 141 17.44 18.58 -0.98
CA GLN A 141 18.69 17.94 -1.40
C GLN A 141 19.09 18.29 -2.84
N SER A 142 18.12 18.48 -3.73
CA SER A 142 18.35 18.76 -5.15
C SER A 142 17.13 19.37 -5.83
N SER A 143 17.38 20.14 -6.89
CA SER A 143 16.33 20.58 -7.81
C SER A 143 15.82 19.44 -8.70
N ASP A 144 16.65 18.44 -9.02
CA ASP A 144 16.27 17.27 -9.79
C ASP A 144 15.55 16.24 -8.92
N ALA A 145 14.27 16.01 -9.22
CA ALA A 145 13.40 15.16 -8.44
C ALA A 145 13.64 13.65 -8.70
N LEU A 146 14.01 13.25 -9.91
CA LEU A 146 14.09 11.83 -10.28
C LEU A 146 15.06 11.02 -9.39
N PRO A 147 16.34 11.42 -9.20
CA PRO A 147 17.26 10.67 -8.36
C PRO A 147 16.83 10.67 -6.88
N LEU A 148 16.16 11.74 -6.42
CA LEU A 148 15.65 11.83 -5.05
C LEU A 148 14.53 10.83 -4.79
N ILE A 149 13.55 10.74 -5.70
CA ILE A 149 12.47 9.76 -5.61
C ILE A 149 13.02 8.34 -5.72
N GLN A 150 13.91 8.09 -6.69
CA GLN A 150 14.51 6.77 -6.88
C GLN A 150 15.25 6.28 -5.63
N ALA A 151 16.04 7.15 -4.99
CA ALA A 151 16.77 6.82 -3.76
C ALA A 151 15.85 6.63 -2.53
N ASN A 152 14.63 7.18 -2.55
CA ASN A 152 13.69 7.17 -1.44
C ASN A 152 12.34 6.52 -1.82
N THR A 153 12.37 5.51 -2.70
CA THR A 153 11.17 4.93 -3.34
C THR A 153 10.12 4.51 -2.30
N ALA A 154 10.54 3.81 -1.23
CA ALA A 154 9.64 3.35 -0.17
C ALA A 154 8.96 4.53 0.56
N ALA A 155 9.74 5.51 1.02
CA ALA A 155 9.19 6.70 1.68
C ALA A 155 8.23 7.47 0.76
N CYS A 156 8.59 7.63 -0.51
CA CYS A 156 7.78 8.32 -1.50
C CYS A 156 6.44 7.60 -1.75
N LEU A 157 6.45 6.27 -1.86
CA LEU A 157 5.25 5.47 -2.06
C LEU A 157 4.35 5.46 -0.82
N PHE A 158 4.91 5.06 0.32
CA PHE A 158 4.14 4.75 1.52
C PHE A 158 3.68 6.00 2.27
N ASN A 159 4.37 7.13 2.12
CA ASN A 159 3.97 8.39 2.75
C ASN A 159 3.15 9.31 1.82
N ALA A 160 2.97 8.96 0.53
CA ALA A 160 2.29 9.81 -0.45
C ALA A 160 0.91 10.30 0.01
N ALA A 161 0.05 9.38 0.44
CA ALA A 161 -1.29 9.70 0.89
C ALA A 161 -1.26 10.47 2.22
N TRP A 162 -0.33 10.15 3.12
CA TRP A 162 -0.15 10.89 4.36
C TRP A 162 0.29 12.34 4.11
N TRP A 163 1.27 12.57 3.24
CA TRP A 163 1.75 13.90 2.88
C TRP A 163 0.67 14.74 2.21
N SER A 164 -0.19 14.13 1.40
CA SER A 164 -1.27 14.83 0.69
C SER A 164 -2.48 15.18 1.57
N THR A 165 -2.71 14.46 2.67
CA THR A 165 -3.85 14.68 3.57
C THR A 165 -3.50 15.40 4.85
N THR A 166 -2.23 15.38 5.26
CA THR A 166 -1.78 16.09 6.46
C THR A 166 -1.68 17.60 6.18
N PRO A 167 -2.20 18.47 7.07
CA PRO A 167 -2.14 19.91 6.86
C PRO A 167 -0.71 20.41 6.60
N PRO A 168 -0.53 21.39 5.68
CA PRO A 168 0.79 21.96 5.37
C PRO A 168 1.54 22.44 6.62
N SER A 169 0.83 23.07 7.56
CA SER A 169 1.39 23.61 8.80
C SER A 169 1.99 22.53 9.71
N ALA A 170 1.37 21.35 9.77
CA ALA A 170 1.90 20.20 10.50
C ALA A 170 3.19 19.65 9.88
N GLN A 171 3.41 19.93 8.58
CA GLN A 171 4.63 19.59 7.85
C GLN A 171 5.65 20.75 7.82
N GLY A 172 5.37 21.86 8.53
CA GLY A 172 6.21 23.05 8.51
C GLY A 172 6.27 23.75 7.15
N LEU A 173 5.22 23.60 6.34
CA LEU A 173 5.10 24.18 5.00
C LEU A 173 3.94 25.18 4.94
N ASN A 174 4.06 26.21 4.10
CA ASN A 174 2.90 26.98 3.67
C ASN A 174 2.13 26.22 2.57
N PRO A 175 0.85 26.56 2.31
CA PRO A 175 0.03 25.84 1.33
C PRO A 175 0.61 25.83 -0.09
N SER A 176 1.24 26.92 -0.53
CA SER A 176 1.80 27.04 -1.88
C SER A 176 3.03 26.14 -2.07
N ASP A 177 3.93 26.10 -1.09
CA ASP A 177 5.08 25.22 -1.09
C ASP A 177 4.66 23.76 -1.02
N HIS A 178 3.71 23.42 -0.15
CA HIS A 178 3.17 22.07 -0.01
C HIS A 178 2.61 21.54 -1.34
N LEU A 179 1.75 22.32 -1.99
CA LEU A 179 1.19 21.95 -3.29
C LEU A 179 2.30 21.78 -4.36
N ARG A 180 3.29 22.67 -4.38
CA ARG A 180 4.43 22.57 -5.31
C ARG A 180 5.21 21.27 -5.10
N LEU A 181 5.54 20.93 -3.85
CA LEU A 181 6.32 19.72 -3.54
C LEU A 181 5.52 18.45 -3.84
N LEU A 182 4.22 18.40 -3.51
CA LEU A 182 3.35 17.28 -3.88
C LEU A 182 3.27 17.08 -5.39
N ASN A 183 3.20 18.17 -6.16
CA ASN A 183 3.18 18.09 -7.63
C ASN A 183 4.52 17.62 -8.20
N ARG A 184 5.65 18.08 -7.64
CA ARG A 184 6.99 17.57 -8.00
C ARG A 184 7.11 16.07 -7.74
N HIS A 185 6.68 15.62 -6.55
CA HIS A 185 6.63 14.20 -6.20
C HIS A 185 5.79 13.40 -7.20
N ARG A 186 4.54 13.80 -7.43
CA ARG A 186 3.63 13.09 -8.35
C ARG A 186 4.18 13.01 -9.77
N HIS A 187 4.74 14.11 -10.29
CA HIS A 187 5.28 14.13 -11.65
C HIS A 187 6.48 13.19 -11.79
N ALA A 188 7.47 13.30 -10.88
CA ALA A 188 8.64 12.44 -10.89
C ALA A 188 8.27 10.95 -10.69
N TRP A 189 7.30 10.68 -9.81
CA TRP A 189 6.81 9.32 -9.58
C TRP A 189 6.25 8.69 -10.85
N VAL A 190 5.36 9.37 -11.58
CA VAL A 190 4.79 8.85 -12.84
C VAL A 190 5.86 8.62 -13.90
N THR A 191 6.91 9.44 -13.93
CA THR A 191 8.04 9.25 -14.84
C THR A 191 8.85 7.99 -14.50
N LEU A 192 9.13 7.72 -13.23
CA LEU A 192 9.91 6.56 -12.79
C LEU A 192 9.11 5.26 -12.76
N HIS A 193 7.85 5.34 -12.35
CA HIS A 193 7.00 4.19 -12.04
C HIS A 193 5.65 4.28 -12.75
N PRO A 194 5.60 4.19 -14.09
CA PRO A 194 4.37 4.38 -14.86
C PRO A 194 3.28 3.34 -14.58
N THR A 195 3.63 2.22 -13.96
CA THR A 195 2.72 1.11 -13.64
C THR A 195 2.40 0.97 -12.16
N TRP A 196 3.05 1.76 -11.28
CA TRP A 196 2.79 1.75 -9.84
C TRP A 196 2.07 3.04 -9.47
N PRO A 197 0.73 3.03 -9.30
CA PRO A 197 0.04 4.22 -8.85
C PRO A 197 0.48 4.59 -7.43
N LEU A 198 0.52 5.90 -7.13
CA LEU A 198 0.56 6.34 -5.73
C LEU A 198 -0.79 6.00 -5.08
N PRO A 199 -0.80 5.43 -3.86
CA PRO A 199 -2.04 5.07 -3.19
C PRO A 199 -2.86 6.33 -2.91
N ALA A 200 -4.18 6.22 -3.12
CA ALA A 200 -5.10 7.25 -2.66
C ALA A 200 -5.19 7.22 -1.12
N PRO A 201 -5.47 8.36 -0.48
CA PRO A 201 -5.80 8.34 0.94
C PRO A 201 -7.10 7.58 1.19
N GLY A 202 -7.09 6.71 2.19
CA GLY A 202 -8.30 6.14 2.76
C GLY A 202 -9.23 7.23 3.32
N GLY A 203 -10.54 6.99 3.30
CA GLY A 203 -11.53 7.90 3.87
C GLY A 203 -11.23 8.22 5.34
N ASN A 204 -11.42 9.48 5.73
CA ASN A 204 -10.94 10.13 6.95
C ASN A 204 -10.70 9.24 8.19
N ARG A 205 -9.56 9.51 8.86
CA ARG A 205 -9.35 9.29 10.29
C ARG A 205 -10.61 9.73 11.03
N GLN A 206 -11.13 8.87 11.90
CA GLN A 206 -12.24 9.12 12.82
C GLN A 206 -12.47 10.63 13.10
N THR A 207 -13.42 11.20 12.38
CA THR A 207 -14.33 12.22 12.91
C THR A 207 -15.67 11.54 13.05
N ASP A 208 -15.71 10.47 13.86
CA ASP A 208 -16.93 9.81 14.33
C ASP A 208 -16.59 9.21 15.70
N SER A 209 -16.29 10.10 16.64
CA SER A 209 -16.54 9.86 18.05
C SER A 209 -17.63 10.85 18.47
N GLN A 210 -18.68 10.27 19.04
CA GLN A 210 -19.94 10.83 19.53
C GLN A 210 -19.84 12.21 20.19
#